data_AF-A0AAU5D383-F1
#
_entry.id   AF-A0AAU5D383-F1
#
_cell.length_a   1.000
_cell.length_b   1.000
_cell.length_c   1.000
_cell.angle_alpha   90.00
_cell.angle_beta   90.00
_cell.angle_gamma   90.00
#
_symmetry.space_group_name_H-M   'P 1'
#
loop_
_entity.id
_entity.type
_entity.pdbx_description
1 polymer ?
#
loop_
_entity_poly.entity_id
_entity_poly.type
_entity_poly.pdbx_seq_one_letter_code
_entity_poly.pdbx_strand_id
1 'polypeptide(L)'
;MLLFTRSELLALTREPLPQESTDLAHELTLDAIRGEVGDRLTTPLQPGVKSAALAVAARILTNPAGRRSEQAGGMLVTYEDAQTGVVLSQDERRRLRRAVGMPTGAAMLDISPEDVAPATSVWQAS
;
A
#
# COMPACT_ATOMS: atom_id res chain seq x y z
N MET A 1 -13.51 4.28 7.63
CA MET A 1 -13.35 4.24 6.16
C MET A 1 -12.84 2.86 5.80
N LEU A 2 -13.51 2.15 4.88
CA LEU A 2 -13.07 0.81 4.45
C LEU A 2 -11.97 0.95 3.39
N LEU A 3 -10.79 0.37 3.64
CA LEU A 3 -9.64 0.41 2.71
C LEU A 3 -9.67 -0.77 1.74
N PHE A 4 -9.99 -1.93 2.30
CA PHE A 4 -10.09 -3.22 1.64
C PHE A 4 -11.03 -4.10 2.47
N THR A 5 -11.49 -5.19 1.87
CA THR A 5 -12.31 -6.22 2.50
C THR A 5 -11.44 -7.36 3.03
N ARG A 6 -11.94 -8.10 4.01
CA ARG A 6 -11.30 -9.33 4.50
C ARG A 6 -11.06 -10.33 3.38
N SER A 7 -12.03 -10.52 2.49
CA SER A 7 -11.90 -11.43 1.35
C SER A 7 -10.76 -11.05 0.40
N GLU A 8 -10.55 -9.76 0.15
CA GLU A 8 -9.43 -9.29 -0.67
C GLU A 8 -8.09 -9.57 0.02
N LEU A 9 -8.00 -9.37 1.35
CA LEU A 9 -6.79 -9.63 2.11
C LEU A 9 -6.46 -11.14 2.15
N LEU A 10 -7.45 -11.98 2.41
CA LEU A 10 -7.28 -13.45 2.41
C LEU A 10 -6.90 -13.98 1.02
N ALA A 11 -7.49 -13.42 -0.04
CA ALA A 11 -7.12 -13.78 -1.41
C ALA A 11 -5.65 -13.45 -1.72
N LEU A 12 -5.13 -12.36 -1.13
CA LEU A 12 -3.73 -11.95 -1.28
C LEU A 12 -2.76 -12.79 -0.44
N THR A 13 -3.06 -13.01 0.85
CA THR A 13 -2.18 -13.76 1.75
C THR A 13 -2.23 -15.27 1.54
N ARG A 14 -3.34 -15.78 0.97
CA ARG A 14 -3.64 -17.21 0.80
C ARG A 14 -3.67 -18.00 2.11
N GLU A 15 -3.89 -17.33 3.23
CA GLU A 15 -3.90 -17.93 4.56
C GLU A 15 -5.23 -17.68 5.29
N PRO A 16 -5.75 -18.67 6.06
CA PRO A 16 -6.91 -18.46 6.90
C PRO A 16 -6.52 -17.61 8.12
N LEU A 17 -6.91 -16.34 8.11
CA LEU A 17 -6.66 -15.42 9.23
C LEU A 17 -7.91 -15.22 10.10
N PRO A 18 -7.76 -15.15 11.44
CA PRO A 18 -8.83 -14.72 12.33
C PRO A 18 -9.39 -13.35 11.93
N GLN A 19 -10.68 -13.13 12.20
CA GLN A 19 -11.34 -11.85 11.95
C GLN A 19 -10.65 -10.72 12.72
N GLU A 20 -10.36 -10.95 14.00
CA GLU A 20 -9.69 -9.96 14.88
C GLU A 20 -8.34 -9.50 14.33
N SER A 21 -7.54 -10.41 13.78
CA SER A 21 -6.25 -10.06 13.16
C SER A 21 -6.43 -9.23 11.89
N THR A 22 -7.47 -9.50 11.12
CA THR A 22 -7.80 -8.74 9.90
C THR A 22 -8.25 -7.33 10.25
N ASP A 23 -9.08 -7.20 11.29
CA ASP A 23 -9.61 -5.93 11.75
C ASP A 23 -8.49 -5.05 12.33
N LEU A 24 -7.63 -5.64 13.17
CA LEU A 24 -6.45 -4.95 13.69
C LEU A 24 -5.50 -4.50 12.56
N ALA A 25 -5.25 -5.36 11.56
CA ALA A 25 -4.42 -5.00 10.41
C ALA A 25 -5.04 -3.85 9.60
N HIS A 26 -6.37 -3.82 9.47
CA HIS A 26 -7.08 -2.72 8.82
C HIS A 26 -6.93 -1.41 9.60
N GLU A 27 -7.15 -1.43 10.91
CA GLU A 27 -7.02 -0.25 11.78
C GLU A 27 -5.60 0.34 11.72
N LEU A 28 -4.58 -0.50 11.89
CA LEU A 28 -3.19 -0.07 11.84
C LEU A 28 -2.79 0.47 10.47
N THR A 29 -3.26 -0.16 9.39
CA THR A 29 -3.03 0.34 8.02
C THR A 29 -3.70 1.70 7.82
N LEU A 30 -4.93 1.86 8.30
CA LEU A 30 -5.66 3.13 8.18
C LEU A 30 -4.98 4.25 8.95
N ASP A 31 -4.52 3.97 10.18
CA ASP A 31 -3.78 4.94 10.98
C ASP A 31 -2.47 5.35 10.30
N ALA A 32 -1.68 4.38 9.83
CA ALA A 32 -0.43 4.63 9.13
C ALA A 32 -0.62 5.47 7.85
N ILE A 33 -1.64 5.16 7.04
CA ILE A 33 -1.96 5.94 5.83
C ILE A 33 -2.41 7.35 6.22
N ARG A 34 -3.29 7.51 7.21
CA ARG A 34 -3.75 8.83 7.67
C ARG A 34 -2.62 9.68 8.22
N GLY A 35 -1.69 9.10 8.97
CA GLY A 35 -0.50 9.79 9.44
C GLY A 35 0.37 10.33 8.30
N GLU A 36 0.37 9.63 7.15
CA GLU A 36 1.17 10.00 5.99
C GLU A 36 0.50 11.02 5.06
N VAL A 37 -0.79 10.82 4.72
CA VAL A 37 -1.48 11.66 3.71
C VAL A 37 -2.48 12.66 4.31
N GLY A 38 -2.81 12.52 5.59
CA GLY A 38 -3.80 13.32 6.31
C GLY A 38 -5.21 13.15 5.74
N ASP A 39 -5.93 14.26 5.63
CA ASP A 39 -7.33 14.31 5.15
C ASP A 39 -7.46 14.19 3.62
N ARG A 40 -6.39 13.86 2.91
CA ARG A 40 -6.41 13.72 1.44
C ARG A 40 -7.10 12.46 0.95
N LEU A 41 -7.43 11.52 1.83
CA LEU A 41 -8.18 10.31 1.45
C LEU A 41 -9.62 10.66 1.08
N THR A 42 -10.08 10.25 -0.09
CA THR A 42 -11.45 10.50 -0.55
C THR A 42 -12.33 9.26 -0.48
N THR A 43 -13.65 9.47 -0.58
CA THR A 43 -14.64 8.42 -0.84
C THR A 43 -15.38 8.78 -2.14
N PRO A 44 -15.30 7.97 -3.22
CA PRO A 44 -14.57 6.70 -3.32
C PRO A 44 -13.05 6.87 -3.18
N LEU A 45 -12.38 5.78 -2.79
CA LEU A 45 -10.93 5.73 -2.68
C LEU A 45 -10.25 6.03 -4.00
N GLN A 46 -9.18 6.82 -3.96
CA GLN A 46 -8.38 7.08 -5.15
C GLN A 46 -7.75 5.79 -5.70
N PRO A 47 -7.57 5.69 -7.02
CA PRO A 47 -6.83 4.59 -7.63
C PRO A 47 -5.45 4.40 -6.98
N GLY A 48 -5.08 3.15 -6.72
CA GLY A 48 -3.80 2.81 -6.10
C GLY A 48 -3.75 2.85 -4.57
N VAL A 49 -4.69 3.55 -3.89
CA VAL A 49 -4.74 3.54 -2.40
C VAL A 49 -5.08 2.14 -1.88
N LYS A 50 -6.05 1.45 -2.49
CA LYS A 50 -6.43 0.09 -2.11
C LYS A 50 -5.26 -0.89 -2.23
N SER A 51 -4.51 -0.85 -3.33
CA SER A 51 -3.40 -1.78 -3.55
C SER A 51 -2.24 -1.52 -2.59
N ALA A 52 -1.95 -0.25 -2.28
CA ALA A 52 -0.99 0.12 -1.24
C ALA A 52 -1.45 -0.36 0.15
N ALA A 53 -2.72 -0.16 0.49
CA ALA A 53 -3.30 -0.60 1.75
C ALA A 53 -3.26 -2.12 1.93
N LEU A 54 -3.59 -2.89 0.89
CA LEU A 54 -3.50 -4.35 0.91
C LEU A 54 -2.06 -4.86 1.10
N ALA A 55 -1.09 -4.22 0.44
CA ALA A 55 0.32 -4.60 0.58
C ALA A 55 0.84 -4.34 2.01
N VAL A 56 0.49 -3.19 2.59
CA VAL A 56 0.82 -2.84 3.97
C VAL A 56 0.16 -3.82 4.94
N ALA A 57 -1.14 -4.09 4.78
CA ALA A 57 -1.86 -5.02 5.64
C ALA A 57 -1.29 -6.44 5.59
N ALA A 58 -0.99 -6.96 4.39
CA ALA A 58 -0.34 -8.25 4.24
C ALA A 58 1.04 -8.29 4.93
N ARG A 59 1.81 -7.19 4.86
CA ARG A 59 3.10 -7.07 5.54
C ARG A 59 2.96 -7.06 7.06
N ILE A 60 1.98 -6.36 7.62
CA ILE A 60 1.69 -6.34 9.07
C ILE A 60 1.47 -7.78 9.56
N LEU A 61 0.68 -8.54 8.82
CA LEU A 61 0.28 -9.90 9.19
C LEU A 61 1.42 -10.92 9.04
N THR A 62 2.28 -10.75 8.03
CA THR A 62 3.37 -11.68 7.73
C THR A 62 4.68 -11.33 8.44
N ASN A 63 4.89 -10.06 8.81
CA ASN A 63 6.09 -9.58 9.46
C ASN A 63 5.79 -8.42 10.44
N PRO A 64 5.14 -8.72 11.58
CA PRO A 64 4.68 -7.70 12.53
C PRO A 64 5.83 -6.90 13.18
N ALA A 65 7.03 -7.46 13.25
CA ALA A 65 8.22 -6.81 13.83
C ALA A 65 9.11 -6.10 12.79
N GLY A 66 8.71 -6.06 11.52
CA GLY A 66 9.47 -5.39 10.47
C GLY A 66 10.88 -5.96 10.25
N ARG A 67 11.14 -7.21 10.68
CA ARG A 67 12.47 -7.82 10.57
C ARG A 67 12.84 -7.94 9.10
N ARG A 68 13.81 -7.15 8.67
CA ARG A 68 14.50 -7.32 7.39
C ARG A 68 15.76 -8.13 7.67
N SER A 69 15.80 -9.34 7.14
CA SER A 69 17.05 -10.09 7.01
C SER A 69 17.72 -9.62 5.72
N GLU A 70 18.84 -8.91 5.84
CA GLU A 70 19.70 -8.60 4.70
C GLU A 70 20.90 -9.53 4.74
N GLN A 71 21.11 -10.30 3.67
CA GLN A 71 22.28 -11.15 3.54
C GLN A 71 23.41 -10.36 2.88
N ALA A 72 24.35 -9.87 3.69
CA ALA A 72 25.58 -9.26 3.22
C ALA A 72 26.69 -10.32 3.21
N GLY A 73 26.85 -11.03 2.09
CA GLY A 73 27.83 -12.10 1.95
C GLY A 73 27.49 -13.36 2.77
N GLY A 74 28.44 -13.86 3.58
CA GLY A 74 28.25 -15.05 4.43
C GLY A 74 27.58 -14.78 5.78
N MET A 75 27.18 -13.53 6.05
CA MET A 75 26.64 -13.11 7.35
C MET A 75 25.17 -12.69 7.19
N LEU A 76 24.32 -13.30 8.01
CA LEU A 76 22.88 -13.02 8.03
C LEU A 76 22.64 -11.97 9.12
N VAL A 77 22.45 -10.71 8.73
CA VAL A 77 22.22 -9.63 9.69
C VAL A 77 20.72 -9.40 9.81
N THR A 78 20.20 -9.66 11.00
CA THR A 78 18.80 -9.38 11.34
C THR A 78 18.79 -8.13 12.21
N TYR A 79 18.28 -7.03 11.69
CA TYR A 79 18.02 -5.83 12.47
C TYR A 79 16.58 -5.93 13.02
N GLU A 80 16.42 -5.87 14.34
CA GLU A 80 15.13 -5.57 14.94
C GLU A 80 14.98 -4.05 14.95
N ASP A 81 14.03 -3.55 14.16
CA ASP A 81 13.64 -2.15 14.26
C ASP A 81 12.75 -2.02 15.50
N ALA A 82 13.23 -1.31 16.52
CA ALA A 82 12.55 -1.14 17.81
C ALA A 82 11.30 -0.22 17.72
N GLN A 83 10.82 0.07 16.52
CA GLN A 83 9.62 0.87 16.30
C GLN A 83 8.37 0.00 16.47
N THR A 84 7.80 0.04 17.67
CA THR A 84 6.46 -0.46 17.95
C THR A 84 5.45 0.41 17.19
N GLY A 85 5.15 0.04 15.95
CA GLY A 85 4.24 0.77 15.08
C GLY A 85 4.35 0.31 13.63
N VAL A 86 3.22 0.31 12.91
CA VAL A 86 3.22 0.02 11.48
C VAL A 86 3.78 1.22 10.74
N VAL A 87 5.09 1.21 10.50
CA VAL A 87 5.76 2.25 9.74
C VAL A 87 5.74 1.91 8.27
N LEU A 88 5.27 2.86 7.44
CA LEU A 88 5.28 2.73 5.99
C LEU A 88 6.72 2.78 5.47
N SER A 89 7.08 1.79 4.65
CA SER A 89 8.34 1.81 3.91
C SER A 89 8.40 3.01 2.97
N GLN A 90 9.61 3.38 2.53
CA GLN A 90 9.79 4.49 1.60
C GLN A 90 9.02 4.31 0.28
N ASP A 91 8.96 3.08 -0.25
CA ASP A 91 8.21 2.77 -1.46
C ASP A 91 6.68 2.86 -1.24
N GLU A 92 6.18 2.39 -0.10
CA GLU A 92 4.76 2.52 0.27
C GLU A 92 4.37 4.00 0.40
N ARG A 93 5.19 4.82 1.08
CA ARG A 93 4.96 6.27 1.17
C ARG A 93 4.97 6.94 -0.19
N ARG A 94 5.92 6.60 -1.07
CA ARG A 94 5.99 7.15 -2.44
C ARG A 94 4.73 6.81 -3.24
N ARG A 95 4.28 5.56 -3.21
CA ARG A 95 3.06 5.11 -3.91
C ARG A 95 1.81 5.80 -3.36
N LEU A 96 1.68 5.89 -2.03
CA LEU A 96 0.55 6.55 -1.38
C LEU A 96 0.49 8.04 -1.73
N ARG A 97 1.61 8.75 -1.60
CA ARG A 97 1.70 10.18 -1.97
C ARG A 97 1.30 10.41 -3.42
N ARG A 98 1.79 9.58 -4.35
CA ARG A 98 1.41 9.66 -5.76
C ARG A 98 -0.10 9.44 -5.95
N ALA A 99 -0.66 8.43 -5.29
CA ALA A 99 -2.09 8.10 -5.40
C ALA A 99 -3.01 9.23 -4.89
N VAL A 100 -2.55 10.03 -3.93
CA VAL A 100 -3.30 11.18 -3.40
C VAL A 100 -2.87 12.54 -3.99
N GLY A 101 -2.02 12.54 -5.03
CA GLY A 101 -1.56 13.78 -5.69
C GLY A 101 -0.61 14.64 -4.86
N MET A 102 0.06 14.07 -3.85
CA MET A 102 1.11 14.77 -3.09
C MET A 102 2.43 14.81 -3.88
N PRO A 103 3.13 15.96 -3.90
CA PRO A 103 4.42 16.07 -4.56
C PRO A 103 5.44 15.15 -3.88
N THR A 104 5.97 14.20 -4.64
CA THR A 104 7.18 13.44 -4.29
C THR A 104 8.37 14.22 -4.83
N GLY A 105 9.30 14.65 -3.96
CA GLY A 105 10.37 15.60 -4.28
C GLY A 105 11.23 15.28 -5.53
N ALA A 106 11.95 16.31 -5.98
CA ALA A 106 12.48 16.66 -7.32
C ALA A 106 13.29 15.65 -8.17
N ALA A 107 13.23 14.34 -7.96
CA ALA A 107 13.89 13.40 -8.85
C ALA A 107 13.11 12.09 -8.93
N MET A 108 12.18 11.99 -9.88
CA MET A 108 11.84 10.71 -10.50
C MET A 108 10.98 10.97 -11.74
N LEU A 109 11.60 10.76 -12.90
CA LEU A 109 10.90 10.55 -14.17
C LEU A 109 9.76 9.55 -13.95
N ASP A 110 8.56 9.95 -14.33
CA ASP A 110 7.43 9.05 -14.42
C ASP A 110 7.68 8.09 -15.59
N ILE A 111 7.94 6.83 -15.27
CA ILE A 111 8.06 5.74 -16.24
C ILE A 111 6.83 4.82 -16.17
N SER A 112 5.79 5.24 -15.44
CA SER A 112 4.51 4.55 -15.49
C SER A 112 3.97 4.75 -16.91
N PRO A 113 3.52 3.70 -17.64
CA PRO A 113 2.81 3.94 -18.87
C PRO A 113 1.61 4.82 -18.53
N GLU A 114 1.52 6.00 -19.12
CA GLU A 114 0.29 6.75 -19.11
C GLU A 114 -0.78 5.80 -19.67
N ASP A 115 -1.79 5.45 -18.87
CA ASP A 115 -2.98 4.75 -19.35
C ASP A 115 -3.73 5.72 -20.28
N VAL A 116 -3.19 5.92 -21.48
CA VAL A 116 -3.85 6.59 -22.58
C VAL A 116 -4.91 5.60 -23.07
N ALA A 117 -6.10 5.66 -22.48
CA ALA A 117 -7.27 5.07 -23.10
C ALA A 117 -7.49 5.77 -24.45
N PRO A 118 -7.36 5.07 -25.60
CA PRO A 118 -7.65 5.70 -26.88
C PRO A 118 -9.14 6.10 -26.90
N ALA A 119 -9.42 7.33 -27.28
CA ALA A 119 -10.79 7.79 -27.49
C ALA A 119 -11.43 6.92 -28.59
N THR A 120 -12.32 6.01 -28.19
CA THR A 120 -13.13 5.23 -29.13
C THR A 120 -14.23 6.12 -29.69
N SER A 121 -13.94 6.81 -30.79
CA SER A 121 -14.99 7.42 -31.60
C SER A 121 -15.74 6.32 -32.34
N VAL A 122 -17.00 6.09 -31.98
CA VAL A 122 -17.90 5.22 -32.75
C VAL A 122 -18.22 5.95 -34.05
N TRP A 123 -17.77 5.40 -35.18
CA TRP A 123 -18.11 5.91 -36.51
C TRP A 123 -19.62 5.72 -36.74
N GLN A 124 -20.35 6.80 -37.00
CA GLN A 124 -21.74 6.74 -37.45
C GLN A 124 -21.77 7.01 -38.96
N ALA A 125 -22.27 6.04 -39.73
CA ALA A 125 -22.60 6.22 -41.13
C ALA A 125 -23.89 7.04 -41.24
N SER A 126 -23.83 8.19 -41.89
CA SER A 126 -24.99 8.90 -42.44
C SER A 126 -25.31 8.38 -43.82
#